data_AF-A0AAP8N7V9-F1
#
_entry.id   AF-A0AAP8N7V9-F1
#
_cell.length_a   1.000
_cell.length_b   1.000
_cell.length_c   1.000
_cell.angle_alpha   90.00
_cell.angle_beta   90.00
_cell.angle_gamma   90.00
#
_symmetry.space_group_name_H-M   'P 1'
#
loop_
_entity.id
_entity.type
_entity.pdbx_description
1 polymer ?
#
loop_
_entity_poly.entity_id
_entity_poly.type
_entity_poly.pdbx_seq_one_letter_code
_entity_poly.pdbx_strand_id
1 'polypeptide(L)'
;GVEFLKTPDSYYDMLTERVGKIDEDIEKLRELKILVDRDDEGYLLQIFTRPVVDRPTLFIEIIQRKGAKGFGDGNFKALFESIEREQAMRGNL
;
A
#
# COMPACT_ATOMS: atom_id res chain seq x y z
N GLY A 1 12.62 -13.43 -5.74
CA GLY A 1 12.48 -12.03 -6.20
C GLY A 1 12.22 -11.14 -5.00
N VAL A 2 11.94 -9.85 -5.19
CA VAL A 2 11.48 -8.96 -4.11
C VAL A 2 10.03 -9.32 -3.76
N GLU A 3 9.75 -9.50 -2.47
CA GLU A 3 8.38 -9.73 -1.98
C GLU A 3 7.74 -8.43 -1.53
N PHE A 4 6.44 -8.30 -1.80
CA PHE A 4 5.63 -7.16 -1.39
C PHE A 4 4.59 -7.55 -0.35
N LEU A 5 4.12 -6.57 0.41
CA LEU A 5 3.04 -6.75 1.35
C LEU A 5 1.73 -7.05 0.62
N LYS A 6 0.86 -7.81 1.29
CA LYS A 6 -0.42 -8.24 0.74
C LYS A 6 -1.51 -7.28 1.17
N THR A 7 -2.34 -6.87 0.20
CA THR A 7 -3.56 -6.11 0.44
C THR A 7 -4.77 -6.98 0.13
N PRO A 8 -5.79 -7.03 1.00
CA PRO A 8 -7.03 -7.76 0.73
C PRO A 8 -7.73 -7.25 -0.54
N ASP A 9 -8.34 -8.14 -1.32
CA ASP A 9 -9.01 -7.75 -2.56
C ASP A 9 -10.18 -6.78 -2.33
N SER A 10 -10.83 -6.88 -1.17
CA SER A 10 -11.89 -5.96 -0.73
C SER A 10 -11.48 -4.50 -0.63
N TYR A 11 -10.17 -4.22 -0.55
CA TYR A 11 -9.65 -2.84 -0.65
C TYR A 11 -9.97 -2.23 -2.02
N TYR A 12 -9.81 -3.01 -3.09
CA TYR A 12 -10.00 -2.56 -4.47
C TYR A 12 -11.47 -2.40 -4.83
N ASP A 13 -12.33 -3.22 -4.22
CA ASP A 13 -13.78 -3.17 -4.43
C ASP A 13 -14.37 -1.81 -4.02
N MET A 14 -13.79 -1.16 -3.01
CA MET A 14 -14.21 0.15 -2.49
C MET A 14 -13.28 1.31 -2.94
N LEU A 15 -12.31 1.05 -3.81
CA LEU A 15 -11.25 2.01 -4.11
C LEU A 15 -11.81 3.28 -4.79
N THR A 16 -12.61 3.11 -5.84
CA THR A 16 -13.15 4.23 -6.62
C THR A 16 -14.06 5.14 -5.78
N GLU A 17 -14.79 4.57 -4.81
CA GLU A 17 -15.63 5.35 -3.90
C GLU A 17 -14.80 6.23 -2.96
N ARG A 18 -13.62 5.75 -2.56
CA ARG A 18 -12.72 6.45 -1.65
C ARG A 18 -11.87 7.52 -2.33
N VAL A 19 -11.25 7.19 -3.46
CA VAL A 19 -10.27 8.07 -4.13
C VAL A 19 -10.81 8.72 -5.41
N GLY A 20 -12.06 8.42 -5.79
CA GLY A 20 -12.64 8.90 -7.04
C GLY A 20 -11.99 8.27 -8.28
N LYS A 21 -12.08 8.99 -9.40
CA LYS A 21 -11.55 8.52 -10.69
C LYS A 21 -10.03 8.63 -10.75
N ILE A 22 -9.37 7.55 -11.14
CA ILE A 22 -7.94 7.46 -11.44
C ILE A 22 -7.72 7.01 -12.89
N ASP A 23 -6.48 7.10 -13.39
CA ASP A 23 -6.15 6.75 -14.78
C ASP A 23 -5.79 5.26 -14.93
N GLU A 24 -5.33 4.63 -13.86
CA GLU A 24 -4.87 3.24 -13.84
C GLU A 24 -6.03 2.23 -13.78
N ASP A 25 -5.78 1.06 -14.37
CA ASP A 25 -6.70 -0.09 -14.32
C ASP A 25 -6.69 -0.71 -12.91
N ILE A 26 -7.85 -0.69 -12.25
CA ILE A 26 -8.04 -1.21 -10.89
C ILE A 26 -7.71 -2.69 -10.80
N GLU A 27 -8.00 -3.49 -11.83
CA GLU A 27 -7.67 -4.92 -11.82
C GLU A 27 -6.16 -5.15 -11.81
N LYS A 28 -5.42 -4.31 -12.53
CA LYS A 28 -3.96 -4.36 -12.53
C LYS A 28 -3.37 -3.89 -11.20
N LEU A 29 -3.96 -2.88 -10.57
CA LEU A 29 -3.58 -2.46 -9.22
C LEU A 29 -3.85 -3.58 -8.20
N ARG A 30 -4.98 -4.30 -8.34
CA ARG A 30 -5.34 -5.46 -7.51
C ARG A 30 -4.36 -6.62 -7.69
N GLU A 31 -3.97 -6.93 -8.92
CA GLU A 31 -2.99 -7.98 -9.23
C GLU A 31 -1.64 -7.65 -8.57
N LEU A 32 -1.18 -6.42 -8.74
CA LEU A 32 0.13 -5.96 -8.27
C LEU A 32 0.15 -5.54 -6.79
N LYS A 33 -1.01 -5.53 -6.12
CA LYS A 33 -1.17 -5.09 -4.73
C LYS A 33 -0.72 -3.64 -4.49
N ILE A 34 -0.94 -2.78 -5.48
CA ILE A 34 -0.64 -1.35 -5.41
C ILE A 34 -1.78 -0.63 -4.67
N LEU A 35 -1.44 0.22 -3.73
CA LEU A 35 -2.36 1.06 -2.96
C LEU A 35 -2.48 2.44 -3.61
N VAL A 36 -3.61 3.11 -3.41
CA VAL A 36 -3.90 4.45 -3.92
C VAL A 36 -4.44 5.33 -2.80
N ASP A 37 -3.91 6.55 -2.71
CA ASP A 37 -4.45 7.59 -1.85
C ASP A 37 -4.60 8.91 -2.61
N ARG A 38 -5.45 9.81 -2.12
CA ARG A 38 -5.75 11.10 -2.76
C ARG A 38 -5.71 12.24 -1.75
N ASP A 39 -5.12 13.35 -2.18
CA ASP A 39 -5.19 14.65 -1.52
C ASP A 39 -5.87 15.69 -2.43
N ASP A 40 -5.89 16.95 -1.99
CA ASP A 40 -6.53 18.06 -2.72
C ASP A 40 -5.86 18.38 -4.06
N GLU A 41 -4.59 18.00 -4.25
CA GLU A 41 -3.80 18.31 -5.45
C GLU A 41 -3.75 17.15 -6.46
N GLY A 42 -4.02 15.92 -6.02
CA GLY A 42 -4.06 14.76 -6.90
C GLY A 42 -4.04 13.45 -6.13
N TYR A 43 -3.56 12.39 -6.77
CA TYR A 43 -3.46 11.07 -6.14
C TYR A 43 -2.05 10.50 -6.25
N LEU A 44 -1.78 9.46 -5.48
CA LEU A 44 -0.52 8.74 -5.46
C LEU A 44 -0.77 7.24 -5.43
N LEU A 45 0.17 6.50 -6.00
CA LEU A 45 0.21 5.04 -5.99
C LEU A 45 1.41 4.60 -5.16
N GLN A 46 1.21 3.62 -4.28
CA GLN A 46 2.24 3.12 -3.37
C GLN A 46 2.27 1.60 -3.33
N ILE A 47 3.44 1.03 -3.15
CA ILE A 47 3.61 -0.38 -2.79
C ILE A 47 4.80 -0.53 -1.85
N PHE A 48 4.68 -1.42 -0.88
CA PHE A 48 5.67 -1.64 0.16
C PHE A 48 6.22 -3.05 0.07
N THR A 49 7.53 -3.18 0.13
CA THR A 49 8.18 -4.49 0.21
C THR A 49 7.92 -5.11 1.58
N ARG A 50 8.00 -6.44 1.67
CA ARG A 50 8.28 -7.09 2.96
C ARG A 50 9.66 -6.63 3.46
N PRO A 51 9.98 -6.85 4.76
CA PRO A 51 11.31 -6.55 5.26
C PRO A 51 12.39 -7.19 4.39
N VAL A 52 13.38 -6.39 3.97
CA VAL A 52 14.43 -6.83 3.03
C VAL A 52 15.63 -7.45 3.75
N VAL A 53 15.60 -7.45 5.09
CA VAL A 53 16.57 -8.10 5.97
C VAL A 53 15.84 -9.01 6.94
N ASP A 54 16.54 -10.00 7.51
CA ASP A 54 15.93 -11.02 8.38
C ASP A 54 15.23 -10.42 9.61
N ARG A 55 15.81 -9.34 10.15
CA ARG A 55 15.18 -8.55 11.21
C ARG A 55 14.12 -7.60 10.60
N PRO A 56 12.90 -7.50 11.16
CA PRO A 56 11.82 -6.71 10.57
C PRO A 56 12.00 -5.20 10.84
N THR A 57 13.08 -4.62 10.34
CA THR A 57 13.48 -3.24 10.64
C THR A 57 13.59 -2.34 9.42
N LEU A 58 13.82 -2.92 8.24
CA LEU A 58 14.00 -2.18 6.99
C LEU A 58 13.09 -2.74 5.91
N PHE A 59 12.29 -1.88 5.30
CA PHE A 59 11.49 -2.15 4.10
C PHE A 59 11.70 -1.00 3.10
N ILE A 60 11.26 -1.22 1.87
CA ILE A 60 11.33 -0.23 0.79
C ILE A 60 9.91 0.13 0.37
N GLU A 61 9.69 1.40 0.12
CA GLU A 61 8.48 1.93 -0.53
C GLU A 61 8.81 2.32 -1.97
N ILE A 62 7.91 1.97 -2.89
CA ILE A 62 7.90 2.53 -4.25
C ILE A 62 6.65 3.39 -4.37
N ILE A 63 6.84 4.66 -4.73
CA ILE A 63 5.79 5.67 -4.83
C ILE A 63 5.77 6.34 -6.21
N GLN A 64 4.59 6.46 -6.80
CA GLN A 64 4.34 7.24 -8.01
C GLN A 64 3.30 8.33 -7.70
N ARG A 65 3.63 9.59 -8.00
CA ARG A 65 2.76 10.74 -7.73
C ARG A 65 2.09 11.24 -9.00
N LYS A 66 0.79 11.51 -8.90
CA LYS A 66 -0.06 12.14 -9.92
C LYS A 66 -0.65 13.41 -9.33
N GLY A 67 0.21 14.38 -9.05
CA GLY A 67 -0.15 15.67 -8.43
C GLY A 67 -0.04 15.68 -6.90
N ALA A 68 -0.41 14.58 -6.24
CA ALA A 68 -0.41 14.51 -4.77
C ALA A 68 0.95 14.86 -4.15
N LYS A 69 0.91 15.68 -3.10
CA LYS A 69 2.07 16.12 -2.32
C LYS A 69 2.13 15.50 -0.92
N GLY A 70 1.03 14.92 -0.45
CA GLY A 70 0.95 14.21 0.82
C GLY A 70 1.73 12.88 0.84
N PHE A 71 1.63 12.13 1.94
CA PHE A 71 2.34 10.86 2.12
C PHE A 71 1.44 9.62 1.97
N GLY A 72 0.14 9.82 1.77
CA GLY A 72 -0.81 8.71 1.69
C GLY A 72 -1.09 8.11 3.08
N ASP A 73 -1.52 8.94 4.03
CA ASP A 73 -1.73 8.55 5.44
C ASP A 73 -2.67 7.33 5.57
N GLY A 74 -3.64 7.18 4.66
CA GLY A 74 -4.52 6.03 4.62
C GLY A 74 -3.79 4.73 4.24
N ASN A 75 -2.85 4.80 3.31
CA ASN A 75 -2.02 3.66 2.91
C ASN A 75 -1.02 3.29 4.01
N PHE A 76 -0.48 4.29 4.71
CA PHE A 76 0.47 4.07 5.81
C PHE A 76 -0.16 3.32 6.99
N LYS A 77 -1.43 3.61 7.30
CA LYS A 77 -2.17 2.85 8.32
C LYS A 77 -2.35 1.38 7.91
N ALA A 78 -2.75 1.12 6.67
CA ALA A 78 -2.92 -0.23 6.14
C ALA A 78 -1.60 -1.02 6.10
N LEU A 79 -0.49 -0.35 5.81
CA LEU A 79 0.86 -0.89 5.93
C LEU A 79 1.16 -1.36 7.36
N PHE A 80 0.92 -0.49 8.34
CA PHE A 80 1.25 -0.78 9.73
C PHE A 80 0.45 -1.96 10.28
N GLU A 81 -0.86 -2.00 10.02
CA GLU A 81 -1.73 -3.12 10.40
C GLU A 81 -1.28 -4.45 9.76
N SER A 82 -0.74 -4.41 8.54
CA SER A 82 -0.22 -5.59 7.85
C SER A 82 1.10 -6.07 8.48
N ILE A 83 1.99 -5.14 8.85
CA ILE A 83 3.25 -5.44 9.53
C ILE A 83 2.98 -6.03 10.92
N GLU A 84 2.08 -5.44 11.71
CA GLU A 84 1.72 -5.95 13.04
C GLU A 84 1.14 -7.36 12.97
N ARG A 85 0.26 -7.62 12.00
CA ARG A 85 -0.29 -8.97 11.77
C ARG A 85 0.81 -9.98 11.43
N GLU A 86 1.79 -9.57 10.64
CA GLU A 86 2.93 -10.42 10.31
C GLU A 86 3.86 -10.66 11.51
N GLN A 87 4.11 -9.64 12.34
CA GLN A 87 4.88 -9.77 13.58
C GLN A 87 4.18 -10.68 14.59
N ALA A 88 2.86 -10.56 14.74
CA ALA A 88 2.05 -11.43 15.58
C ALA A 88 2.14 -12.90 15.15
N MET A 89 2.11 -13.18 13.83
CA MET A 89 2.31 -14.54 13.30
C MET A 89 3.71 -15.10 13.57
N ARG A 90 4.73 -14.24 13.72
CA ARG A 90 6.11 -14.64 14.04
C ARG A 90 6.36 -14.81 15.55
N GLY A 91 5.39 -14.48 16.41
CA GLY A 91 5.45 -14.72 17.86
C GLY A 91 6.30 -13.73 18.67
N ASN A 92 6.56 -12.52 18.14
CA ASN A 92 7.41 -11.50 18.78
C ASN A 92 6.62 -10.30 19.37
N LEU A 93 5.38 -10.50 19.84
CA LEU A 93 4.65 -9.50 20.62
C LEU A 93 4.70 -9.84 22.12
#